data_AF-A0A442QEV2-F1
#
_entry.id   AF-A0A442QEV2-F1
#
_cell.length_a   1.000
_cell.length_b   1.000
_cell.length_c   1.000
_cell.angle_alpha   90.00
_cell.angle_beta   90.00
_cell.angle_gamma   90.00
#
_symmetry.space_group_name_H-M   'P 1'
#
loop_
_entity.id
_entity.type
_entity.pdbx_description
1 polymer ?
#
loop_
_entity_poly.entity_id
_entity_poly.type
_entity_poly.pdbx_seq_one_letter_code
_entity_poly.pdbx_strand_id
1 'polypeptide(L)'
;MALSIKNTEVEQLARELARRRRVSVTEAIRQSLEREVARERLVPRDEADDLFQRLMAISDSAGKIPKRENAMTDDEVLGYDEFGIPTK
;
A
#
# COMPACT_ATOMS: atom_id res chain seq x y z
N MET A 1 11.86 -9.99 -26.73
CA MET A 1 13.13 -10.03 -25.98
C MET A 1 13.32 -11.41 -25.37
N ALA A 2 14.56 -11.87 -25.19
CA ALA A 2 14.85 -13.20 -24.63
C ALA A 2 15.18 -13.10 -23.13
N LEU A 3 14.58 -13.97 -22.32
CA LEU A 3 14.91 -14.17 -20.92
C LEU A 3 15.87 -15.37 -20.82
N SER A 4 17.06 -15.18 -20.25
CA SER A 4 18.00 -16.27 -19.97
C SER A 4 17.97 -16.62 -18.49
N ILE A 5 17.62 -17.87 -18.17
CA ILE A 5 17.61 -18.39 -16.81
C ILE A 5 18.81 -19.32 -16.65
N LYS A 6 19.83 -18.90 -15.90
CA LYS A 6 21.04 -19.70 -15.63
C LYS A 6 20.88 -20.55 -14.37
N ASN A 7 19.84 -21.38 -14.34
CA ASN A 7 19.57 -22.30 -13.24
C ASN A 7 18.93 -23.59 -13.80
N THR A 8 19.60 -24.71 -13.59
CA THR A 8 19.21 -26.03 -14.11
C THR A 8 17.88 -26.52 -13.54
N GLU A 9 17.62 -26.28 -12.25
CA GLU A 9 16.37 -26.68 -11.59
C GLU A 9 15.18 -25.93 -12.19
N VAL A 10 15.31 -24.62 -12.40
CA VAL A 10 14.26 -23.80 -13.02
C VAL A 10 13.99 -24.23 -14.46
N GLU A 11 15.03 -24.59 -15.22
CA GLU A 11 14.86 -25.12 -16.57
C GLU A 11 14.07 -26.45 -16.58
N GLN A 12 14.40 -27.37 -15.66
CA GLN A 12 13.69 -28.64 -15.52
C GLN A 12 12.21 -28.44 -15.19
N LEU A 13 11.91 -27.56 -14.24
CA LEU A 13 10.55 -27.19 -13.87
C LEU A 13 9.78 -26.57 -15.04
N ALA A 14 10.39 -25.65 -15.78
CA ALA A 14 9.77 -25.02 -16.94
C ALA A 14 9.46 -26.04 -18.05
N ARG A 15 10.39 -26.97 -18.31
CA ARG A 15 10.19 -28.07 -19.28
C ARG A 15 9.10 -29.04 -18.82
N GLU A 16 9.05 -29.39 -17.55
CA GLU A 16 8.00 -30.25 -17.01
C GLU A 16 6.63 -29.59 -17.13
N LEU A 17 6.53 -28.31 -16.76
CA LEU A 17 5.29 -27.55 -16.86
C LEU A 17 4.78 -27.47 -18.31
N ALA A 18 5.68 -27.23 -19.25
CA ALA A 18 5.39 -27.21 -20.68
C ALA A 18 4.86 -28.56 -21.18
N ARG A 19 5.51 -29.67 -20.80
CA ARG A 19 5.05 -31.03 -21.15
C ARG A 19 3.66 -31.32 -20.61
N ARG A 20 3.42 -31.04 -19.32
CA ARG A 20 2.12 -31.29 -18.67
C ARG A 20 1.00 -30.46 -19.31
N ARG A 21 1.29 -29.23 -19.74
CA ARG A 21 0.31 -28.31 -20.36
C ARG A 21 0.21 -28.43 -21.89
N ARG A 22 1.09 -29.20 -22.53
CA ARG A 22 1.21 -29.33 -24.01
C ARG A 22 1.40 -27.99 -24.72
N VAL A 23 2.22 -27.12 -24.16
CA VAL A 23 2.58 -25.81 -24.73
C VAL A 23 4.10 -25.67 -24.83
N SER A 24 4.58 -24.61 -25.49
CA SER A 24 6.03 -24.32 -25.52
C SER A 24 6.54 -23.94 -24.12
N VAL A 25 7.85 -24.08 -23.89
CA VAL A 25 8.48 -23.68 -22.61
C VAL A 25 8.24 -22.20 -22.33
N THR A 26 8.38 -21.35 -23.35
CA THR A 26 8.10 -19.91 -23.25
C THR A 26 6.66 -19.65 -22.84
N GLU A 27 5.70 -20.36 -23.42
CA GLU A 27 4.28 -20.16 -23.14
C GLU A 27 3.92 -20.65 -21.73
N ALA A 28 4.50 -21.76 -21.27
CA ALA A 28 4.34 -22.24 -19.90
C ALA A 28 4.84 -21.21 -18.86
N ILE A 29 6.03 -20.62 -19.12
CA ILE A 29 6.61 -19.57 -18.27
C ILE A 29 5.72 -18.33 -18.28
N ARG A 30 5.30 -17.85 -19.48
CA ARG A 30 4.43 -16.68 -19.64
C ARG A 30 3.16 -16.82 -18.82
N GLN A 31 2.45 -17.94 -18.98
CA GLN A 31 1.21 -18.20 -18.24
C GLN A 31 1.43 -18.33 -16.73
N SER A 32 2.56 -18.88 -16.29
CA SER A 32 2.88 -19.00 -14.86
C SER A 32 3.12 -17.62 -14.24
N LEU A 33 3.93 -16.80 -14.91
CA LEU A 33 4.22 -15.43 -14.46
C LEU A 33 2.97 -14.55 -14.51
N GLU A 34 2.16 -14.65 -15.54
CA GLU A 34 0.90 -13.90 -15.66
C GLU A 34 -0.05 -14.19 -14.49
N ARG A 35 -0.18 -15.47 -14.10
CA ARG A 35 -1.00 -15.87 -12.95
C ARG A 35 -0.48 -15.32 -11.64
N GLU A 36 0.83 -15.40 -11.40
CA GLU A 36 1.43 -14.89 -10.17
C GLU A 36 1.39 -13.36 -10.11
N VAL A 37 1.65 -12.66 -11.22
CA VAL A 37 1.48 -11.20 -11.29
C VAL A 37 0.03 -10.79 -11.05
N ALA A 38 -0.94 -11.50 -11.61
CA ALA A 38 -2.35 -11.23 -11.36
C ALA A 38 -2.71 -11.44 -9.88
N ARG A 39 -2.20 -12.49 -9.24
CA ARG A 39 -2.37 -12.75 -7.80
C ARG A 39 -1.76 -11.62 -6.96
N GLU A 40 -0.52 -11.23 -7.25
CA GLU A 40 0.18 -10.17 -6.53
C GLU A 40 -0.46 -8.80 -6.71
N ARG A 41 -1.10 -8.52 -7.86
CA ARG A 41 -1.88 -7.29 -8.08
C ARG A 41 -3.18 -7.24 -7.28
N LEU A 42 -3.75 -8.38 -6.91
CA LEU A 42 -4.97 -8.47 -6.12
C LEU A 42 -4.71 -8.32 -4.62
N VAL A 43 -3.49 -8.63 -4.17
CA VAL A 43 -3.05 -8.34 -2.82
C VAL A 43 -2.70 -6.85 -2.78
N PRO A 44 -3.34 -6.03 -1.93
CA PRO A 44 -2.88 -4.66 -1.70
C PRO A 44 -1.49 -4.73 -1.07
N ARG A 45 -0.44 -4.67 -1.89
CA ARG A 45 0.84 -4.13 -1.42
C ARG A 45 0.59 -2.64 -1.26
N ASP A 46 0.77 -2.16 -0.03
CA ASP A 46 0.76 -0.74 0.37
C ASP A 46 -0.47 -0.25 1.16
N GLU A 47 -1.11 -1.06 2.01
CA GLU A 47 -2.00 -0.48 3.04
C GLU A 47 -1.22 0.41 4.04
N ALA A 48 0.04 0.08 4.34
CA ALA A 48 0.86 0.87 5.25
C ALA A 48 1.29 2.21 4.63
N ASP A 49 1.70 2.20 3.36
CA ASP A 49 2.08 3.41 2.63
C ASP A 49 0.83 4.25 2.28
N ASP A 50 -0.29 3.65 1.91
CA ASP A 50 -1.55 4.37 1.65
C ASP A 50 -2.11 5.02 2.92
N LEU A 51 -2.11 4.34 4.07
CA LEU A 51 -2.53 4.95 5.34
C LEU A 51 -1.63 6.12 5.73
N PHE A 52 -0.31 5.95 5.65
CA PHE A 52 0.63 7.01 5.97
C PHE A 52 0.44 8.23 5.04
N GLN A 53 0.32 8.01 3.74
CA GLN A 53 0.08 9.07 2.76
C GLN A 53 -1.26 9.77 3.01
N ARG A 54 -2.32 9.03 3.35
CA ARG A 54 -3.62 9.60 3.72
C ARG A 54 -3.55 10.46 4.98
N LEU A 55 -2.86 9.97 6.02
CA LEU A 55 -2.68 10.73 7.26
C LEU A 55 -1.90 12.03 7.02
N MET A 56 -0.82 11.97 6.24
CA MET A 56 -0.04 13.15 5.85
C MET A 56 -0.87 14.15 5.05
N ALA A 57 -1.67 13.69 4.08
CA ALA A 57 -2.54 14.55 3.29
C ALA A 57 -3.60 15.27 4.16
N ILE A 58 -4.16 14.58 5.16
CA ILE A 58 -5.11 15.18 6.12
C ILE A 58 -4.39 16.22 6.99
N SER A 59 -3.22 15.89 7.53
CA SER A 59 -2.42 16.79 8.37
C SER A 59 -2.04 18.08 7.61
N ASP A 60 -1.55 17.94 6.38
CA ASP A 60 -1.19 19.09 5.53
C ASP A 60 -2.40 19.95 5.19
N SER A 61 -3.56 19.33 4.95
CA SER A 61 -4.80 20.05 4.69
C SER A 61 -5.29 20.82 5.91
N ALA A 62 -5.21 20.21 7.10
CA ALA A 62 -5.57 20.86 8.36
C ALA A 62 -4.61 22.02 8.69
N GLY A 63 -3.31 21.87 8.42
CA GLY A 63 -2.30 22.91 8.65
C GLY A 63 -2.46 24.16 7.77
N LYS A 64 -3.17 24.07 6.64
CA LYS A 64 -3.46 25.21 5.76
C LYS A 64 -4.61 26.09 6.26
N ILE A 65 -5.36 25.65 7.27
CA ILE A 65 -6.48 26.42 7.81
C ILE A 65 -5.91 27.64 8.57
N PRO A 66 -6.28 28.88 8.19
CA PRO A 66 -5.81 30.07 8.87
C PRO A 66 -6.20 30.06 10.36
N LYS A 67 -5.29 30.53 11.23
CA LYS A 67 -5.59 30.69 12.65
C LYS A 67 -6.71 31.73 12.83
N ARG A 68 -7.61 31.47 13.78
CA ARG A 68 -8.68 32.41 14.14
C ARG A 68 -8.08 33.67 14.75
N GLU A 69 -8.60 34.83 14.37
CA GLU A 69 -8.15 36.15 14.89
C GLU A 69 -8.28 36.26 16.41
N ASN A 70 -9.30 35.62 16.99
CA ASN A 70 -9.53 35.51 18.44
C ASN A 70 -9.51 34.03 18.85
N ALA A 71 -8.36 33.37 18.69
CA ALA A 71 -8.20 31.99 19.10
C ALA A 71 -8.33 31.87 20.62
N MET A 72 -9.27 31.04 21.07
CA MET A 72 -9.43 30.68 22.47
C MET A 72 -8.23 29.84 22.93
N THR A 73 -7.87 29.94 24.20
CA THR A 73 -6.91 29.01 24.82
C THR A 73 -7.53 27.61 24.96
N ASP A 74 -6.70 26.59 25.14
CA ASP A 74 -7.18 25.21 25.32
C ASP A 74 -8.19 25.13 26.49
N ASP A 75 -7.92 25.83 27.59
CA ASP A 75 -8.81 25.88 28.75
C ASP A 75 -10.14 26.59 28.45
N GLU A 76 -10.11 27.70 27.70
CA GLU A 76 -11.33 28.40 27.27
C GLU A 76 -12.18 27.54 26.32
N VAL A 77 -11.53 26.76 25.45
CA VAL A 77 -12.19 25.81 24.54
C VAL A 77 -12.84 24.69 25.33
N LEU A 78 -12.14 24.14 26.31
CA LEU A 78 -12.64 23.09 27.19
C LEU A 78 -13.76 23.59 28.13
N GLY A 79 -13.71 24.87 28.54
CA GLY A 79 -14.73 25.49 29.38
C GLY A 79 -14.65 25.08 30.85
N TYR A 80 -13.46 24.67 31.31
CA TYR A 80 -13.17 24.36 32.71
C TYR A 80 -12.13 25.34 33.25
N ASP A 81 -12.25 25.71 34.51
CA ASP A 81 -11.18 26.44 35.19
C ASP A 81 -10.03 25.51 35.64
N GLU A 82 -9.01 26.08 36.27
CA GLU A 82 -7.84 25.34 36.78
C GLU A 82 -8.17 24.26 37.82
N PHE A 83 -9.38 24.29 38.40
CA PHE A 83 -9.87 23.31 39.37
C PHE A 83 -10.81 22.29 38.73
N GLY A 84 -11.02 22.34 37.42
CA GLY A 84 -11.92 21.45 36.69
C GLY A 84 -13.40 21.78 36.89
N ILE A 85 -13.72 23.02 37.28
CA ILE A 85 -15.10 23.49 37.44
C ILE A 85 -15.60 24.05 36.10
N PRO A 86 -16.77 23.61 35.60
CA PRO A 86 -17.36 24.17 34.39
C PRO A 86 -17.62 25.68 34.55
N THR A 87 -17.10 26.47 33.62
CA THR A 87 -17.29 27.93 33.56
C THR A 87 -18.32 28.36 32.51
N LYS A 88 -19.02 27.40 31.89
CA LYS A 88 -20.11 27.59 30.92
C LYS A 88 -21.36 26.80 31.28
#